data_AF-A0A7S4QF21-F1
#
_entry.id   AF-A0A7S4QF21-F1
#
_cell.length_a   1.000
_cell.length_b   1.000
_cell.length_c   1.000
_cell.angle_alpha   90.00
_cell.angle_beta   90.00
_cell.angle_gamma   90.00
#
_symmetry.space_group_name_H-M   'P 1'
#
loop_
_entity.id
_entity.type
_entity.pdbx_description
1 polymer ?
#
loop_
_entity_poly.entity_id
_entity_poly.type
_entity_poly.pdbx_seq_one_letter_code
_entity_poly.pdbx_strand_id
1 'polypeptide(L)'
;MLFAPSFLAHNIEFINAKHKFGWNAEEGAKLTQSVVPDFDELKSSPDVWEGHTVAICALGTTRKAAGSADVFVKVDRDYVASAAELAKKASVSRFCLLTAQGTRKVPSLFPHSMISIVHPLLYTQTKFEAEAVVKAQNFSNLSIFRPGLLDRRVPGADKRYLESALLNVVPSTKASTVGYAMAEDATTEPASELLECTSSDIKKLALAHETRNNAGVEDSTPVAPS
;
A
#
# COMPACT_ATOMS: atom_id res chain seq x y z
N MET A 1 -3.97 9.17 -4.44
CA MET A 1 -4.47 7.96 -5.13
C MET A 1 -4.04 6.72 -4.36
N LEU A 2 -4.93 5.77 -4.08
CA LEU A 2 -4.66 4.51 -3.40
C LEU A 2 -4.93 3.34 -4.35
N PHE A 3 -4.05 2.33 -4.38
CA PHE A 3 -4.20 1.13 -5.21
C PHE A 3 -4.51 -0.07 -4.34
N ALA A 4 -5.65 -0.74 -4.57
CA ALA A 4 -6.00 -1.98 -3.90
C ALA A 4 -6.61 -3.00 -4.89
N PRO A 5 -6.22 -4.28 -4.84
CA PRO A 5 -6.86 -5.30 -5.67
C PRO A 5 -8.30 -5.55 -5.21
N SER A 6 -9.25 -5.64 -6.15
CA SER A 6 -10.59 -6.18 -5.83
C SER A 6 -10.55 -7.71 -5.79
N PHE A 7 -11.48 -8.32 -5.05
CA PHE A 7 -11.55 -9.77 -4.80
C PHE A 7 -11.99 -10.62 -6.02
N LEU A 8 -12.26 -10.00 -7.17
CA LEU A 8 -12.53 -10.69 -8.43
C LEU A 8 -11.33 -10.48 -9.35
N ALA A 9 -10.78 -11.58 -9.85
CA ALA A 9 -9.44 -11.72 -10.44
C ALA A 9 -9.10 -10.85 -11.67
N HIS A 10 -9.84 -9.79 -11.98
CA HIS A 10 -9.55 -8.88 -13.09
C HIS A 10 -9.72 -7.38 -12.75
N ASN A 11 -10.39 -7.00 -11.67
CA ASN A 11 -10.61 -5.57 -11.39
C ASN A 11 -9.67 -5.08 -10.27
N ILE A 12 -8.92 -4.01 -10.52
CA ILE A 12 -8.12 -3.31 -9.51
C ILE A 12 -8.72 -1.91 -9.29
N GLU A 13 -8.94 -1.57 -8.03
CA GLU A 13 -9.63 -0.34 -7.64
C GLU A 13 -8.63 0.75 -7.31
N PHE A 14 -8.89 1.94 -7.85
CA PHE A 14 -8.19 3.17 -7.57
C PHE A 14 -9.09 3.99 -6.69
N ILE A 15 -8.61 4.35 -5.51
CA ILE A 15 -9.32 5.27 -4.64
C ILE A 15 -8.60 6.61 -4.72
N ASN A 16 -9.22 7.55 -5.44
CA ASN A 16 -8.81 8.94 -5.46
C ASN A 16 -9.38 9.62 -4.21
N ALA A 17 -8.56 10.29 -3.41
CA ALA A 17 -9.01 11.02 -2.23
C ALA A 17 -8.37 12.40 -2.25
N LYS A 18 -9.19 13.46 -2.28
CA LYS A 18 -8.68 14.84 -2.23
C LYS A 18 -8.52 15.41 -0.81
N HIS A 19 -9.10 14.82 0.25
CA HIS A 19 -8.79 15.08 1.68
C HIS A 19 -9.61 14.13 2.59
N LYS A 20 -9.11 13.87 3.81
CA LYS A 20 -9.69 13.08 4.94
C LYS A 20 -10.12 11.63 4.63
N PHE A 21 -9.38 10.66 5.21
CA PHE A 21 -9.70 9.23 5.14
C PHE A 21 -10.73 8.85 6.23
N GLY A 22 -11.97 8.61 5.82
CA GLY A 22 -12.96 7.80 6.53
C GLY A 22 -13.40 6.68 5.60
N TRP A 23 -13.45 5.43 6.08
CA TRP A 23 -13.81 4.26 5.25
C TRP A 23 -15.30 4.22 4.87
N ASN A 24 -16.11 5.09 5.47
CA ASN A 24 -17.44 5.44 4.97
C ASN A 24 -17.28 6.74 4.19
N ALA A 25 -17.51 6.69 2.88
CA ALA A 25 -17.68 7.91 2.10
C ALA A 25 -18.97 8.60 2.60
N GLU A 26 -18.84 9.44 3.63
CA GLU A 26 -19.91 10.35 3.99
C GLU A 26 -20.08 11.36 2.86
N GLU A 27 -21.34 11.72 2.58
CA GLU A 27 -21.69 12.78 1.63
C GLU A 27 -20.89 14.05 1.97
N GLY A 28 -19.87 14.33 1.16
CA GLY A 28 -18.93 15.43 1.37
C GLY A 28 -17.45 15.05 1.22
N ALA A 29 -17.09 13.77 1.33
CA ALA A 29 -15.74 13.31 0.99
C ALA A 29 -15.55 13.33 -0.53
N LYS A 30 -14.59 14.11 -1.04
CA LYS A 30 -14.21 14.13 -2.47
C LYS A 30 -13.37 12.89 -2.80
N LEU A 31 -14.00 11.73 -2.67
CA LEU A 31 -13.47 10.43 -3.04
C LEU A 31 -13.95 10.13 -4.46
N THR A 32 -13.03 9.84 -5.39
CA THR A 32 -13.40 9.34 -6.72
C THR A 32 -12.83 7.94 -6.84
N GLN A 33 -13.70 6.94 -6.85
CA GLN A 33 -13.28 5.59 -7.19
C GLN A 33 -13.17 5.50 -8.72
N SER A 34 -12.03 5.05 -9.21
CA SER A 34 -11.86 4.70 -10.62
C SER A 34 -11.48 3.23 -10.67
N VAL A 35 -12.12 2.46 -11.55
CA VAL A 35 -11.81 1.04 -11.71
C VAL A 35 -11.14 0.89 -13.07
N VAL A 36 -9.91 0.40 -13.08
CA VAL A 36 -9.25 0.01 -14.34
C VAL A 36 -9.50 -1.49 -14.52
N PRO A 37 -10.22 -1.90 -15.59
CA PRO A 37 -10.60 -3.30 -15.81
C PRO A 37 -9.42 -4.23 -16.11
N ASP A 38 -8.31 -3.68 -16.59
CA ASP A 38 -7.08 -4.43 -16.83
C ASP A 38 -5.84 -3.58 -16.51
N PHE A 39 -5.00 -4.07 -15.60
CA PHE A 39 -3.75 -3.39 -15.25
C PHE A 39 -2.69 -3.46 -16.34
N ASP A 40 -2.82 -4.38 -17.30
CA ASP A 40 -1.97 -4.38 -18.50
C ASP A 40 -2.25 -3.13 -19.36
N GLU A 41 -3.46 -2.58 -19.26
CA GLU A 41 -3.91 -1.35 -19.92
C GLU A 41 -3.76 -0.11 -19.04
N LEU A 42 -3.01 -0.19 -17.94
CA LEU A 42 -2.82 0.95 -17.04
C LEU A 42 -2.21 2.17 -17.76
N LYS A 43 -1.35 1.90 -18.74
CA LYS A 43 -0.68 2.93 -19.55
C LYS A 43 -1.64 3.68 -20.48
N SER A 44 -2.82 3.12 -20.81
CA SER A 44 -3.82 3.77 -21.66
C SER A 44 -4.84 4.61 -20.89
N SER A 45 -4.69 4.73 -19.56
CA SER A 45 -5.54 5.58 -18.72
C SER A 45 -4.72 6.71 -18.06
N PRO A 46 -4.19 7.70 -18.81
CA PRO A 46 -3.37 8.78 -18.23
C PRO A 46 -4.19 9.72 -17.33
N ASP A 47 -5.46 9.94 -17.65
CA ASP A 47 -6.32 10.94 -17.01
C ASP A 47 -6.55 10.69 -15.51
N VAL A 48 -6.50 9.42 -15.07
CA VAL A 48 -6.67 9.09 -13.64
C VAL A 48 -5.53 9.62 -12.78
N TRP A 49 -4.35 9.89 -13.36
CA TRP A 49 -3.14 10.25 -12.62
C TRP A 49 -2.93 11.74 -12.44
N GLU A 50 -3.55 12.56 -13.31
CA GLU A 50 -3.30 13.99 -13.36
C GLU A 50 -3.88 14.76 -12.15
N GLY A 51 -3.18 15.81 -11.72
CA GLY A 51 -3.63 16.67 -10.62
C GLY A 51 -3.44 16.07 -9.22
N HIS A 52 -2.65 15.01 -9.09
CA HIS A 52 -2.32 14.38 -7.81
C HIS A 52 -0.91 14.69 -7.33
N THR A 53 -0.78 14.94 -6.03
CA THR A 53 0.51 15.20 -5.36
C THR A 53 1.06 13.95 -4.67
N VAL A 54 0.18 13.02 -4.26
CA VAL A 54 0.55 11.82 -3.51
C VAL A 54 -0.11 10.55 -4.09
N ALA A 55 0.70 9.51 -4.28
CA ALA A 55 0.27 8.16 -4.67
C ALA A 55 0.63 7.12 -3.60
N ILE A 56 -0.30 6.23 -3.26
CA ILE A 56 -0.17 5.19 -2.21
C ILE A 56 -0.39 3.82 -2.83
N CYS A 57 0.67 3.11 -3.16
CA CYS A 57 0.64 1.77 -3.74
C CYS A 57 0.56 0.67 -2.67
N ALA A 58 -0.63 0.08 -2.53
CA ALA A 58 -0.88 -1.11 -1.71
C ALA A 58 -1.15 -2.37 -2.54
N LEU A 59 -0.64 -2.42 -3.77
CA LEU A 59 -0.71 -3.60 -4.63
C LEU A 59 0.06 -4.78 -4.00
N GLY A 60 -0.57 -5.93 -4.04
CA GLY A 60 0.03 -7.19 -3.64
C GLY A 60 -0.96 -8.33 -3.73
N THR A 61 -0.48 -9.46 -4.22
CA THR A 61 -1.24 -10.71 -4.24
C THR A 61 -0.50 -11.78 -3.43
N THR A 62 -1.11 -12.94 -3.30
CA THR A 62 -0.43 -14.14 -2.79
C THR A 62 -0.21 -15.07 -3.96
N ARG A 63 0.83 -15.90 -3.94
CA ARG A 63 1.03 -16.90 -5.00
C ARG A 63 -0.21 -17.81 -5.18
N LYS A 64 -0.91 -18.10 -4.08
CA LYS A 64 -2.16 -18.88 -4.11
C LYS A 64 -3.27 -18.15 -4.88
N ALA A 65 -3.47 -16.86 -4.63
CA ALA A 65 -4.48 -16.05 -5.33
C ALA A 65 -4.08 -15.76 -6.79
N ALA A 66 -2.78 -15.56 -7.06
CA ALA A 66 -2.24 -15.36 -8.40
C ALA A 66 -2.30 -16.61 -9.28
N GLY A 67 -2.36 -17.81 -8.69
CA GLY A 67 -2.35 -19.09 -9.40
C GLY A 67 -0.97 -19.51 -9.94
N SER A 68 -0.02 -18.59 -10.10
CA SER A 68 1.35 -18.89 -10.57
C SER A 68 2.39 -17.94 -9.96
N ALA A 69 3.67 -18.33 -10.08
CA ALA A 69 4.79 -17.48 -9.69
C ALA A 69 4.91 -16.25 -10.59
N ASP A 70 4.69 -16.41 -11.90
CA ASP A 70 4.82 -15.32 -12.87
C ASP A 70 3.74 -14.26 -12.68
N VAL A 71 2.48 -14.66 -12.45
CA VAL A 71 1.39 -13.72 -12.14
C VAL A 71 1.63 -13.03 -10.80
N PHE A 72 2.20 -13.74 -9.81
CA PHE A 72 2.60 -13.11 -8.55
C PHE A 72 3.67 -12.03 -8.78
N VAL A 73 4.73 -12.34 -9.52
CA VAL A 73 5.80 -11.36 -9.86
C VAL A 73 5.22 -10.18 -10.64
N LYS A 74 4.36 -10.45 -11.61
CA LYS A 74 3.70 -9.43 -12.42
C LYS A 74 2.92 -8.44 -11.54
N VAL A 75 2.12 -8.93 -10.60
CA VAL A 75 1.33 -8.07 -9.71
C VAL A 75 2.20 -7.35 -8.67
N ASP A 76 3.10 -8.08 -7.99
CA ASP A 76 3.85 -7.54 -6.86
C ASP A 76 5.07 -6.70 -7.25
N ARG A 77 5.51 -6.77 -8.52
CA ARG A 77 6.65 -5.99 -9.05
C ARG A 77 6.29 -5.20 -10.29
N ASP A 78 5.78 -5.83 -11.35
CA ASP A 78 5.66 -5.16 -12.66
C ASP A 78 4.52 -4.12 -12.67
N TYR A 79 3.39 -4.43 -12.02
CA TYR A 79 2.29 -3.49 -11.85
C TYR A 79 2.64 -2.36 -10.88
N VAL A 80 3.40 -2.66 -9.82
CA VAL A 80 3.96 -1.64 -8.91
C VAL A 80 4.88 -0.68 -9.67
N ALA A 81 5.78 -1.23 -10.51
CA ALA A 81 6.68 -0.45 -11.35
C ALA A 81 5.91 0.46 -12.32
N SER A 82 4.89 -0.10 -12.98
CA SER A 82 4.04 0.65 -13.90
C SER A 82 3.29 1.78 -13.20
N ALA A 83 2.75 1.52 -12.00
CA ALA A 83 2.09 2.54 -11.20
C ALA A 83 3.05 3.67 -10.78
N ALA A 84 4.28 3.32 -10.40
CA ALA A 84 5.29 4.31 -10.05
C ALA A 84 5.74 5.13 -11.28
N GLU A 85 5.93 4.49 -12.44
CA GLU A 85 6.25 5.17 -13.69
C GLU A 85 5.15 6.18 -14.07
N LEU A 86 3.88 5.78 -14.00
CA LEU A 86 2.75 6.64 -14.35
C LEU A 86 2.56 7.77 -13.35
N ALA A 87 2.68 7.51 -12.05
CA ALA A 87 2.67 8.56 -11.03
C ALA A 87 3.76 9.60 -11.30
N LYS A 88 4.99 9.15 -11.63
CA LYS A 88 6.10 10.06 -11.94
C LYS A 88 5.82 10.89 -13.20
N LYS A 89 5.28 10.29 -14.26
CA LYS A 89 4.87 10.99 -15.49
C LYS A 89 3.77 12.02 -15.23
N ALA A 90 2.85 11.73 -14.34
CA ALA A 90 1.79 12.64 -13.93
C ALA A 90 2.24 13.72 -12.92
N SER A 91 3.55 13.86 -12.72
CA SER A 91 4.15 14.85 -11.80
C SER A 91 3.76 14.68 -10.33
N VAL A 92 3.40 13.46 -9.92
CA VAL A 92 3.23 13.12 -8.50
C VAL A 92 4.58 13.31 -7.80
N SER A 93 4.61 14.14 -6.75
CA SER A 93 5.84 14.44 -6.01
C SER A 93 6.15 13.39 -4.95
N ARG A 94 5.10 12.78 -4.35
CA ARG A 94 5.23 11.79 -3.28
C ARG A 94 4.66 10.43 -3.63
N PHE A 95 5.42 9.38 -3.38
CA PHE A 95 5.00 8.00 -3.58
C PHE A 95 5.17 7.18 -2.29
N CYS A 96 4.11 6.54 -1.83
CA CYS A 96 4.10 5.66 -0.66
C CYS A 96 3.92 4.22 -1.13
N LEU A 97 4.88 3.34 -0.87
CA LEU A 97 4.86 1.94 -1.28
C LEU A 97 4.68 1.02 -0.06
N LEU A 98 3.72 0.11 -0.13
CA LEU A 98 3.56 -0.97 0.85
C LEU A 98 4.30 -2.24 0.40
N THR A 99 5.30 -2.66 1.17
CA THR A 99 5.99 -3.94 1.01
C THR A 99 5.83 -4.79 2.27
N ALA A 100 6.92 -5.39 2.76
CA ALA A 100 6.90 -6.28 3.91
C ALA A 100 8.25 -6.28 4.63
N GLN A 101 8.24 -6.70 5.88
CA GLN A 101 9.45 -6.87 6.66
C GLN A 101 10.29 -8.05 6.15
N GLY A 102 11.61 -7.90 6.19
CA GLY A 102 12.55 -8.96 5.80
C GLY A 102 12.77 -9.07 4.28
N THR A 103 12.29 -8.09 3.49
CA THR A 103 12.62 -7.96 2.07
C THR A 103 14.14 -7.84 1.89
N ARG A 104 14.70 -8.72 1.06
CA ARG A 104 16.14 -8.77 0.80
C ARG A 104 16.42 -9.35 -0.57
N LYS A 105 17.58 -8.99 -1.12
CA LYS A 105 18.12 -9.68 -2.28
C LYS A 105 18.46 -11.12 -1.92
N VAL A 106 17.89 -12.07 -2.64
CA VAL A 106 18.27 -13.47 -2.57
C VAL A 106 19.66 -13.61 -3.19
N PRO A 107 20.60 -14.33 -2.54
CA PRO A 107 21.97 -14.46 -3.05
C PRO A 107 22.00 -15.06 -4.45
N SER A 108 22.92 -14.60 -5.30
CA SER A 108 23.08 -15.06 -6.69
C SER A 108 23.42 -16.54 -6.85
N LEU A 109 23.84 -17.19 -5.75
CA LEU A 109 24.10 -18.63 -5.71
C LEU A 109 22.82 -19.48 -5.83
N PHE A 110 21.65 -18.88 -5.55
CA PHE A 110 20.36 -19.54 -5.70
C PHE A 110 19.90 -19.42 -7.17
N PRO A 111 19.75 -20.53 -7.92
CA PRO A 111 19.29 -20.45 -9.30
C PRO A 111 17.85 -19.93 -9.38
N HIS A 112 17.53 -19.17 -10.44
CA HIS A 112 16.22 -18.54 -10.63
C HIS A 112 15.05 -19.55 -10.58
N SER A 113 15.28 -20.77 -11.10
CA SER A 113 14.31 -21.87 -11.02
C SER A 113 13.97 -22.22 -9.57
N MET A 114 14.96 -22.23 -8.67
CA MET A 114 14.73 -22.52 -7.27
C MET A 114 14.05 -21.37 -6.54
N ILE A 115 14.42 -20.11 -6.83
CA ILE A 115 13.75 -18.93 -6.27
C ILE A 115 12.26 -18.97 -6.59
N SER A 116 11.90 -19.29 -7.84
CA SER A 116 10.52 -19.36 -8.32
C SER A 116 9.70 -20.49 -7.66
N ILE A 117 10.35 -21.57 -7.23
CA ILE A 117 9.68 -22.70 -6.56
C ILE A 117 9.51 -22.40 -5.06
N VAL A 118 10.52 -21.83 -4.42
CA VAL A 118 10.53 -21.58 -2.97
C VAL A 118 9.81 -20.27 -2.65
N HIS A 119 8.53 -20.38 -2.24
CA HIS A 119 7.66 -19.21 -2.01
C HIS A 119 8.25 -18.10 -1.13
N PRO A 120 8.88 -18.38 0.04
CA PRO A 120 9.49 -17.32 0.85
C PRO A 120 10.62 -16.56 0.13
N LEU A 121 11.41 -17.25 -0.71
CA LEU A 121 12.47 -16.63 -1.50
C LEU A 121 11.88 -15.78 -2.62
N LEU A 122 10.90 -16.32 -3.37
CA LEU A 122 10.19 -15.58 -4.41
C LEU A 122 9.56 -14.30 -3.86
N TYR A 123 8.81 -14.41 -2.76
CA TYR A 123 8.11 -13.28 -2.13
C TYR A 123 9.09 -12.16 -1.74
N THR A 124 10.14 -12.54 -1.00
CA THR A 124 11.16 -11.64 -0.48
C THR A 124 11.95 -10.95 -1.60
N GLN A 125 12.33 -11.70 -2.64
CA GLN A 125 13.01 -11.19 -3.82
C GLN A 125 12.12 -10.23 -4.60
N THR A 126 10.87 -10.62 -4.87
CA THR A 126 9.92 -9.83 -5.67
C THR A 126 9.65 -8.48 -5.03
N LYS A 127 9.38 -8.46 -3.72
CA LYS A 127 9.17 -7.21 -2.98
C LYS A 127 10.46 -6.37 -2.91
N PHE A 128 11.63 -6.98 -2.75
CA PHE A 128 12.91 -6.26 -2.82
C PHE A 128 13.15 -5.60 -4.19
N GLU A 129 12.85 -6.33 -5.28
CA GLU A 129 12.94 -5.79 -6.64
C GLU A 129 11.94 -4.66 -6.87
N ALA A 130 10.71 -4.77 -6.35
CA ALA A 130 9.73 -3.71 -6.42
C ALA A 130 10.22 -2.42 -5.72
N GLU A 131 10.81 -2.54 -4.53
CA GLU A 131 11.42 -1.40 -3.84
C GLU A 131 12.54 -0.77 -4.68
N ALA A 132 13.40 -1.58 -5.29
CA ALA A 132 14.51 -1.10 -6.12
C ALA A 132 14.00 -0.33 -7.36
N VAL A 133 12.97 -0.84 -8.04
CA VAL A 133 12.39 -0.19 -9.21
C VAL A 133 11.70 1.13 -8.84
N VAL A 134 10.98 1.17 -7.73
CA VAL A 134 10.32 2.41 -7.26
C VAL A 134 11.36 3.44 -6.82
N LYS A 135 12.42 3.03 -6.11
CA LYS A 135 13.53 3.92 -5.75
C LYS A 135 14.17 4.56 -6.98
N ALA A 136 14.32 3.81 -8.06
CA ALA A 136 14.90 4.32 -9.31
C ALA A 136 14.06 5.40 -10.01
N GLN A 137 12.79 5.60 -9.63
CA GLN A 137 11.94 6.67 -10.17
C GLN A 137 12.28 8.06 -9.61
N ASN A 138 13.08 8.13 -8.53
CA ASN A 138 13.54 9.40 -7.92
C ASN A 138 12.38 10.38 -7.64
N PHE A 139 11.37 9.93 -6.89
CA PHE A 139 10.34 10.82 -6.36
C PHE A 139 10.97 11.85 -5.41
N SER A 140 10.36 13.03 -5.29
CA SER A 140 10.80 14.03 -4.31
C SER A 140 10.67 13.50 -2.89
N ASN A 141 9.62 12.73 -2.64
CA ASN A 141 9.46 11.98 -1.40
C ASN A 141 9.02 10.55 -1.71
N LEU A 142 9.76 9.57 -1.22
CA LEU A 142 9.43 8.16 -1.30
C LEU A 142 9.32 7.57 0.11
N SER A 143 8.17 7.00 0.43
CA SER A 143 7.95 6.29 1.70
C SER A 143 7.75 4.81 1.43
N ILE A 144 8.53 3.94 2.07
CA ILE A 144 8.44 2.48 1.93
C ILE A 144 8.05 1.86 3.26
N PHE A 145 6.88 1.25 3.31
CA PHE A 145 6.30 0.65 4.50
C PHE A 145 6.56 -0.86 4.51
N ARG A 146 7.31 -1.35 5.50
CA ARG A 146 7.67 -2.76 5.68
C ARG A 146 7.00 -3.35 6.93
N PRO A 147 5.68 -3.57 6.93
CA PRO A 147 5.01 -4.21 8.06
C PRO A 147 5.46 -5.65 8.21
N GLY A 148 5.40 -6.15 9.43
CA GLY A 148 5.41 -7.58 9.73
C GLY A 148 4.11 -8.24 9.22
N LEU A 149 3.79 -9.40 9.81
CA LEU A 149 2.60 -10.15 9.43
C LEU A 149 1.33 -9.29 9.56
N LEU A 150 0.49 -9.28 8.53
CA LEU A 150 -0.72 -8.46 8.50
C LEU A 150 -1.91 -9.25 9.06
N ASP A 151 -2.48 -8.75 10.16
CA ASP A 151 -3.74 -9.26 10.66
C ASP A 151 -4.89 -8.67 9.83
N ARG A 152 -5.45 -9.52 8.95
CA ARG A 152 -6.58 -9.18 8.07
C ARG A 152 -7.91 -9.72 8.59
N ARG A 153 -8.04 -10.03 9.89
CA ARG A 153 -9.33 -10.44 10.47
C ARG A 153 -10.35 -9.30 10.36
N VAL A 154 -11.25 -9.40 9.40
CA VAL A 154 -12.46 -8.57 9.28
C VAL A 154 -13.63 -9.37 9.88
N PRO A 155 -14.46 -8.80 10.76
CA PRO A 155 -15.65 -9.49 11.26
C PRO A 155 -16.54 -9.92 10.08
N GLY A 156 -16.82 -11.23 9.95
CA GLY A 156 -17.67 -11.78 8.88
C GLY A 156 -16.95 -12.12 7.56
N ALA A 157 -15.66 -11.84 7.41
CA ALA A 157 -14.90 -12.33 6.26
C ALA A 157 -14.50 -13.80 6.47
N ASP A 158 -14.74 -14.60 5.44
CA ASP A 158 -14.56 -16.04 5.36
C ASP A 158 -13.23 -16.53 5.99
N LYS A 159 -13.25 -17.71 6.65
CA LYS A 159 -12.09 -18.37 7.30
C LYS A 159 -11.03 -18.83 6.29
N ARG A 160 -10.50 -17.93 5.46
CA ARG A 160 -9.81 -18.26 4.19
C ARG A 160 -8.32 -17.97 4.16
N TYR A 161 -7.66 -17.78 5.29
CA TYR A 161 -6.20 -17.68 5.29
C TYR A 161 -5.57 -18.57 6.36
N LEU A 162 -4.75 -19.49 5.87
CA LEU A 162 -3.94 -20.50 6.56
C LEU A 162 -2.81 -19.83 7.38
N GLU A 163 -3.16 -18.90 8.25
CA GLU A 163 -2.19 -18.28 9.15
C GLU A 163 -2.52 -18.53 10.62
N SER A 164 -3.45 -19.44 10.92
CA SER A 164 -3.83 -19.77 12.30
C SER A 164 -2.66 -20.34 13.13
N ALA A 165 -1.63 -20.89 12.50
CA ALA A 165 -0.45 -21.43 13.19
C ALA A 165 0.76 -20.48 13.20
N LEU A 166 0.96 -19.65 12.17
CA LEU A 166 2.09 -18.70 12.11
C LEU A 166 1.81 -17.39 12.88
N LEU A 167 0.56 -16.93 12.92
CA LEU A 167 0.16 -15.67 13.58
C LEU A 167 0.32 -15.71 15.10
N ASN A 168 0.35 -16.90 15.72
CA ASN A 168 0.42 -17.01 17.17
C ASN A 168 1.84 -16.77 17.73
N VAL A 169 2.86 -16.67 16.87
CA VAL A 169 4.26 -16.54 17.29
C VAL A 169 4.92 -15.29 16.69
N VAL A 170 4.40 -14.76 15.58
CA VAL A 170 4.98 -13.58 14.90
C VAL A 170 4.19 -12.32 15.28
N PRO A 171 4.85 -11.23 15.72
CA PRO A 171 4.18 -9.97 16.01
C PRO A 171 3.42 -9.47 14.78
N SER A 172 2.10 -9.43 14.87
CA SER A 172 1.21 -9.05 13.78
C SER A 172 0.80 -7.58 13.89
N THR A 173 0.62 -6.91 12.75
CA THR A 173 0.11 -5.54 12.64
C THR A 173 -1.25 -5.56 11.95
N LYS A 174 -2.25 -4.87 12.48
CA LYS A 174 -3.57 -4.80 11.84
C LYS A 174 -3.46 -4.04 10.51
N ALA A 175 -4.21 -4.48 9.50
CA ALA A 175 -4.27 -3.78 8.22
C ALA A 175 -4.70 -2.30 8.38
N SER A 176 -5.61 -2.01 9.32
CA SER A 176 -6.04 -0.64 9.64
C SER A 176 -4.90 0.22 10.17
N THR A 177 -4.04 -0.32 11.05
CA THR A 177 -2.86 0.39 11.56
C THR A 177 -1.92 0.79 10.43
N VAL A 178 -1.71 -0.09 9.45
CA VAL A 178 -0.91 0.25 8.26
C VAL A 178 -1.60 1.33 7.43
N GLY A 179 -2.91 1.20 7.20
CA GLY A 179 -3.70 2.21 6.48
C GLY A 179 -3.60 3.60 7.11
N TYR A 180 -3.75 3.70 8.43
CA TYR A 180 -3.60 4.96 9.16
C TYR A 180 -2.18 5.53 9.05
N ALA A 181 -1.16 4.70 9.18
CA ALA A 181 0.23 5.14 9.04
C ALA A 181 0.54 5.67 7.63
N MET A 182 0.01 5.04 6.58
CA MET A 182 0.20 5.51 5.20
C MET A 182 -0.61 6.78 4.90
N ALA A 183 -1.82 6.89 5.46
CA ALA A 183 -2.63 8.11 5.34
C ALA A 183 -1.98 9.28 6.08
N GLU A 184 -1.37 9.01 7.24
CA GLU A 184 -0.60 9.97 8.01
C GLU A 184 0.56 10.55 7.19
N ASP A 185 1.45 9.67 6.70
CA ASP A 185 2.59 10.06 5.87
C ASP A 185 2.16 10.79 4.58
N ALA A 186 1.02 10.41 4.00
CA ALA A 186 0.49 11.08 2.81
C ALA A 186 -0.09 12.48 3.09
N THR A 187 -0.40 12.83 4.34
CA THR A 187 -1.09 14.09 4.67
C THR A 187 -0.27 15.04 5.53
N THR A 188 0.89 14.60 6.03
CA THR A 188 1.83 15.45 6.76
C THR A 188 2.97 15.93 5.86
N GLU A 189 3.71 16.93 6.32
CA GLU A 189 4.98 17.29 5.66
C GLU A 189 5.96 16.10 5.69
N PRO A 190 6.76 15.90 4.63
CA PRO A 190 7.66 14.77 4.54
C PRO A 190 8.85 14.99 5.47
N ALA A 191 9.19 13.98 6.26
CA ALA A 191 10.35 14.06 7.16
C ALA A 191 11.69 13.98 6.42
N SER A 192 11.71 13.39 5.22
CA SER A 192 12.90 13.16 4.39
C SER A 192 12.52 12.90 2.93
N GLU A 193 13.52 12.88 2.04
CA GLU A 193 13.34 12.43 0.64
C GLU A 193 13.03 10.93 0.54
N LEU A 194 13.65 10.12 1.41
CA LEU A 194 13.38 8.69 1.53
C LEU A 194 13.04 8.35 2.97
N LEU A 195 11.85 7.81 3.20
CA LEU A 195 11.39 7.30 4.47
C LEU A 195 11.23 5.78 4.36
N GLU A 196 11.92 5.00 5.20
CA GLU A 196 11.72 3.55 5.29
C GLU A 196 11.12 3.21 6.66
N CYS A 197 9.86 2.76 6.68
CA CYS A 197 9.13 2.49 7.91
C CYS A 197 9.15 1.00 8.26
N THR A 198 9.67 0.68 9.44
CA THR A 198 9.52 -0.64 10.05
C THR A 198 8.16 -0.79 10.74
N SER A 199 7.84 -2.00 11.19
CA SER A 199 6.64 -2.25 12.02
C SER A 199 6.50 -1.33 13.23
N SER A 200 7.60 -0.88 13.86
CA SER A 200 7.53 0.07 14.98
C SER A 200 7.21 1.49 14.53
N ASP A 201 7.75 1.92 13.39
CA ASP A 201 7.51 3.27 12.85
C ASP A 201 6.06 3.39 12.38
N ILE A 202 5.54 2.33 11.75
CA ILE A 202 4.13 2.20 11.37
C ILE A 202 3.20 2.42 12.58
N LYS A 203 3.49 1.77 13.71
CA LYS A 203 2.67 1.93 14.93
C LYS A 203 2.70 3.36 15.47
N LYS A 204 3.86 4.03 15.40
CA LYS A 204 3.98 5.43 15.83
C LYS A 204 3.18 6.38 14.93
N LEU A 205 3.27 6.22 13.61
CA LEU A 205 2.52 7.01 12.64
C LEU A 205 1.01 6.79 12.78
N ALA A 206 0.57 5.54 12.96
CA ALA A 206 -0.84 5.25 13.19
C ALA A 206 -1.38 5.92 14.47
N LEU A 207 -0.59 5.93 15.56
CA LEU A 207 -0.97 6.62 16.80
C LEU A 207 -1.04 8.14 16.62
N ALA A 208 -0.12 8.72 15.85
CA ALA A 208 -0.15 10.15 15.52
C ALA A 208 -1.43 10.52 14.74
N HIS A 209 -1.83 9.65 13.80
CA HIS A 209 -3.07 9.80 13.05
C HIS A 209 -4.31 9.85 13.95
N GLU A 210 -4.43 8.87 14.85
CA GLU A 210 -5.53 8.79 15.83
C GLU A 210 -5.55 10.03 16.75
N THR A 211 -4.38 10.44 17.23
CA THR A 211 -4.24 11.62 18.10
C THR A 211 -4.70 12.90 17.39
N ARG A 212 -4.31 13.12 16.14
CA ARG A 212 -4.73 14.30 15.36
C ARG A 212 -6.22 14.28 15.08
N ASN A 213 -6.79 13.13 14.72
CA ASN A 213 -8.21 13.03 14.45
C ASN A 213 -9.05 13.25 15.71
N ASN A 214 -8.58 12.78 16.87
CA ASN A 214 -9.27 13.01 18.15
C ASN A 214 -9.16 14.48 18.61
N ALA A 215 -8.02 15.14 18.41
CA ALA A 215 -7.85 16.56 18.74
C ALA A 215 -8.76 17.49 17.91
N GLY A 216 -9.15 17.09 16.69
CA GLY A 216 -10.09 17.83 15.85
C GLY A 216 -11.56 17.71 16.26
N VAL A 217 -11.89 16.91 17.28
CA VAL A 217 -13.28 16.71 17.78
C VAL A 217 -13.57 17.57 19.01
N GLU A 218 -12.57 18.04 19.75
CA GLU A 218 -12.77 18.86 20.97
C GLU A 218 -13.04 20.35 20.70
N ASP A 219 -12.79 20.86 19.49
CA ASP A 219 -12.98 22.28 19.12
C ASP A 219 -14.41 22.62 18.62
N SER A 220 -15.34 21.66 18.64
CA SER A 220 -16.76 21.91 18.36
C SER A 220 -17.58 21.97 19.64
N THR A 221 -17.26 22.91 20.53
CA THR A 221 -18.24 23.31 21.56
C THR A 221 -19.30 24.19 20.89
N PRO A 222 -20.61 23.91 21.07
CA PRO A 222 -21.64 24.78 20.50
C PRO A 222 -21.54 26.14 21.21
N VAL A 223 -21.16 27.17 20.46
CA VAL A 223 -21.33 28.56 20.89
C VAL A 223 -22.83 28.76 21.11
N ALA A 224 -23.22 28.91 22.37
CA ALA A 224 -24.61 29.15 22.73
C ALA A 224 -25.09 30.46 22.06
N PRO A 225 -26.26 30.46 21.41
CA PRO A 225 -26.81 31.69 20.84
C PRO A 225 -27.10 32.70 21.95
N SER A 226 -26.76 33.96 21.68
CA SER A 226 -26.97 35.12 22.56
C SER A 226 -28.41 35.62 22.53
#